data_AF-A0A0P1F6U1-F1
#
_entry.id   AF-A0A0P1F6U1-F1
#
_cell.length_a   1.000
_cell.length_b   1.000
_cell.length_c   1.000
_cell.angle_alpha   90.00
_cell.angle_beta   90.00
_cell.angle_gamma   90.00
#
_symmetry.space_group_name_H-M   'P 1'
#
loop_
_entity.id
_entity.type
_entity.pdbx_description
1 polymer ?
#
loop_
_entity_poly.entity_id
_entity_poly.type
_entity_poly.pdbx_seq_one_letter_code
_entity_poly.pdbx_strand_id
1 'polypeptide(L)'
;MTRTSKQVVVPHFARMFAVGLAGISAAAHTILGTMDTLMPVMQTDLPLFVRGTIWAAWHMVSGFLILSAYVFWQGGPAARYFSWLYLLGGALFIAIALHLEGAYGLITLPQWVLLLPAGGAALMAGPRLPLKP
;
A
#
# COMPACT_ATOMS: atom_id res chain seq x y z
N MET A 1 -18.13 -40.06 0.58
CA MET A 1 -18.15 -38.65 1.05
C MET A 1 -17.32 -37.80 0.10
N THR A 2 -17.95 -37.25 -0.94
CA THR A 2 -17.34 -36.31 -1.87
C THR A 2 -17.30 -34.93 -1.22
N ARG A 3 -16.10 -34.52 -0.78
CA ARG A 3 -15.85 -33.16 -0.29
C ARG A 3 -16.01 -32.23 -1.48
N THR A 4 -17.20 -31.67 -1.67
CA THR A 4 -17.45 -30.58 -2.60
C THR A 4 -16.51 -29.44 -2.22
N SER A 5 -15.39 -29.32 -2.92
CA SER A 5 -14.54 -28.14 -2.82
C SER A 5 -15.41 -26.98 -3.27
N LYS A 6 -15.92 -26.19 -2.33
CA LYS A 6 -16.50 -24.89 -2.64
C LYS A 6 -15.41 -24.15 -3.40
N GLN A 7 -15.56 -24.02 -4.73
CA GLN A 7 -14.73 -23.12 -5.49
C GLN A 7 -14.95 -21.75 -4.85
N VAL A 8 -13.94 -21.25 -4.15
CA VAL A 8 -13.97 -19.89 -3.64
C VAL A 8 -13.96 -19.02 -4.89
N VAL A 9 -15.13 -18.51 -5.26
CA VAL A 9 -15.27 -17.54 -6.34
C VAL A 9 -14.48 -16.33 -5.90
N VAL A 10 -13.30 -16.16 -6.50
CA VAL A 10 -12.46 -15.00 -6.32
C VAL A 10 -13.25 -13.80 -6.84
N PRO A 11 -13.54 -12.78 -6.02
CA PRO A 11 -14.18 -11.57 -6.53
C PRO A 11 -13.18 -10.84 -7.43
N HIS A 12 -13.27 -11.08 -8.74
CA HIS A 12 -12.41 -10.46 -9.76
C HIS A 12 -12.39 -8.94 -9.63
N PHE A 13 -13.53 -8.35 -9.29
CA PHE A 13 -13.66 -6.93 -9.01
C PHE A 13 -12.75 -6.46 -7.86
N ALA A 14 -12.76 -7.16 -6.71
CA ALA A 14 -11.94 -6.79 -5.56
C ALA A 14 -10.44 -6.83 -5.90
N ARG A 15 -10.01 -7.80 -6.72
CA ARG A 15 -8.63 -7.87 -7.20
C ARG A 15 -8.27 -6.69 -8.10
N MET A 16 -9.09 -6.39 -9.10
CA MET A 16 -8.84 -5.26 -10.01
C MET A 16 -8.84 -3.94 -9.26
N PHE A 17 -9.74 -3.79 -8.30
CA PHE A 17 -9.80 -2.63 -7.43
C PHE A 17 -8.52 -2.48 -6.59
N ALA A 18 -8.05 -3.57 -5.97
CA ALA A 18 -6.79 -3.56 -5.22
C ALA A 18 -5.57 -3.20 -6.10
N VAL A 19 -5.48 -3.77 -7.30
CA VAL A 19 -4.41 -3.47 -8.27
C VAL A 19 -4.44 -2.00 -8.67
N GLY A 20 -5.62 -1.48 -9.00
CA GLY A 20 -5.80 -0.08 -9.37
C GLY A 20 -5.38 0.88 -8.26
N LEU A 21 -5.87 0.65 -7.03
CA LEU A 21 -5.51 1.48 -5.88
C LEU A 21 -4.03 1.36 -5.51
N ALA A 22 -3.42 0.18 -5.62
CA ALA A 22 -1.99 0.02 -5.39
C ALA A 22 -1.16 0.81 -6.42
N GLY A 23 -1.55 0.77 -7.69
CA GLY A 23 -0.91 1.57 -8.75
C GLY A 23 -1.06 3.07 -8.52
N ILE A 24 -2.26 3.54 -8.15
CA ILE A 24 -2.50 4.95 -7.79
C ILE A 24 -1.67 5.34 -6.56
N SER A 25 -1.61 4.48 -5.54
CA SER A 25 -0.79 4.73 -4.33
C SER A 25 0.68 4.89 -4.69
N ALA A 26 1.20 4.03 -5.57
CA ALA A 26 2.58 4.11 -6.03
C ALA A 26 2.85 5.42 -6.78
N ALA A 27 1.98 5.79 -7.73
CA ALA A 27 2.12 7.03 -8.49
C ALA A 27 2.00 8.29 -7.61
N ALA A 28 1.01 8.33 -6.70
CA ALA A 28 0.84 9.43 -5.76
C ALA A 28 2.05 9.57 -4.84
N HIS A 29 2.56 8.46 -4.32
CA HIS A 29 3.76 8.48 -3.47
C HIS A 29 4.99 8.95 -4.25
N THR A 30 5.27 8.40 -5.43
CA THR A 30 6.50 8.71 -6.17
C THR A 30 6.49 10.07 -6.86
N ILE A 31 5.33 10.56 -7.30
CA ILE A 31 5.23 11.84 -8.02
C ILE A 31 4.85 12.96 -7.05
N LEU A 32 3.61 12.92 -6.52
CA LEU A 32 3.10 13.99 -5.65
C LEU A 32 3.89 14.06 -4.35
N GLY A 33 4.12 12.90 -3.71
CA GLY A 33 4.92 12.83 -2.49
C GLY A 33 6.35 13.34 -2.68
N THR A 34 6.95 13.15 -3.85
CA THR A 34 8.32 13.64 -4.08
C THR A 34 8.34 15.16 -4.07
N MET A 35 7.36 15.79 -4.71
CA MET A 35 7.24 17.25 -4.79
C MET A 35 6.86 17.86 -3.43
N ASP A 36 5.88 17.27 -2.75
CA ASP A 36 5.25 17.88 -1.57
C ASP A 36 5.93 17.46 -0.24
N THR A 37 6.66 16.35 -0.22
CA THR A 37 7.26 15.81 1.01
C THR A 37 8.77 15.61 0.89
N LEU A 38 9.24 14.83 -0.09
CA LEU A 38 10.65 14.46 -0.15
C LEU A 38 11.55 15.66 -0.47
N MET A 39 11.22 16.44 -1.50
CA MET A 39 12.01 17.59 -1.92
C MET A 39 12.14 18.64 -0.80
N PRO A 40 11.06 19.06 -0.11
CA PRO A 40 11.16 19.94 1.06
C PRO A 40 12.10 19.40 2.13
N VAL A 41 12.02 18.11 2.47
CA VAL A 41 12.92 17.49 3.47
C VAL A 41 14.38 17.56 3.03
N MET A 42 14.66 17.30 1.75
CA MET A 42 16.03 17.33 1.22
C MET A 42 16.64 18.73 1.17
N GLN A 43 15.80 19.77 1.18
CA GLN A 43 16.21 21.17 1.18
C GLN A 43 16.42 21.74 2.59
N THR A 44 16.09 20.98 3.65
CA THR A 44 16.35 21.39 5.04
C THR A 44 17.84 21.31 5.39
N ASP A 45 18.27 22.04 6.43
CA ASP A 45 19.64 21.98 6.98
C ASP A 45 19.91 20.76 7.87
N LEU A 46 19.10 19.70 7.76
CA LEU A 46 19.29 18.47 8.54
C LEU A 46 20.64 17.80 8.21
N PRO A 47 21.29 17.12 9.18
CA PRO A 47 22.51 16.36 8.91
C PRO A 47 22.33 15.36 7.77
N LEU A 48 23.40 15.16 6.97
CA LEU A 48 23.37 14.27 5.81
C LEU A 48 22.87 12.87 6.15
N PHE A 49 23.24 12.33 7.31
CA PHE A 49 22.79 10.99 7.71
C PHE A 49 21.27 10.92 7.87
N VAL A 50 20.63 11.97 8.42
CA VAL A 50 19.17 12.03 8.59
C VAL A 50 18.47 12.10 7.23
N ARG A 51 18.88 13.07 6.39
CA ARG A 51 18.31 13.25 5.04
C ARG A 51 18.53 12.00 4.17
N GLY A 52 19.73 11.43 4.24
CA GLY A 52 20.09 10.21 3.53
C GLY A 52 19.24 9.01 3.94
N THR A 53 18.96 8.84 5.25
CA THR A 53 18.05 7.79 5.73
C THR A 53 16.62 8.00 5.23
N ILE A 54 16.10 9.23 5.26
CA ILE A 54 14.76 9.54 4.74
C ILE A 54 14.69 9.26 3.23
N TRP A 55 15.70 9.67 2.47
CA TRP A 55 15.79 9.43 1.03
C TRP A 55 15.83 7.93 0.69
N ALA A 56 16.61 7.14 1.44
CA ALA A 56 16.65 5.70 1.26
C ALA A 56 15.31 5.04 1.59
N ALA A 57 14.71 5.40 2.74
CA ALA A 57 13.40 4.89 3.16
C ALA A 57 12.32 5.21 2.13
N TRP A 58 12.34 6.41 1.55
CA TRP A 58 11.45 6.81 0.46
C TRP A 58 11.50 5.87 -0.74
N HIS A 59 12.70 5.57 -1.25
CA HIS A 59 12.88 4.71 -2.41
C HIS A 59 12.52 3.24 -2.10
N MET A 60 12.78 2.79 -0.87
CA MET A 60 12.34 1.46 -0.41
C MET A 60 10.81 1.35 -0.43
N VAL A 61 10.10 2.35 0.10
CA VAL A 61 8.63 2.39 0.08
C VAL A 61 8.11 2.51 -1.35
N SER A 62 8.73 3.33 -2.19
CA SER A 62 8.40 3.45 -3.61
C SER A 62 8.48 2.11 -4.35
N GLY A 63 9.59 1.37 -4.17
CA GLY A 63 9.76 0.03 -4.76
C GLY A 63 8.72 -0.96 -4.25
N PHE A 64 8.43 -0.94 -2.95
CA PHE A 64 7.37 -1.75 -2.35
C PHE A 64 5.99 -1.47 -2.96
N LEU A 65 5.60 -0.19 -3.09
CA LEU A 65 4.30 0.19 -3.64
C LEU A 65 4.18 -0.20 -5.12
N ILE A 66 5.22 0.01 -5.93
CA ILE A 66 5.23 -0.39 -7.34
C ILE A 66 5.09 -1.92 -7.48
N LEU A 67 5.88 -2.68 -6.71
CA LEU A 67 5.84 -4.14 -6.74
C LEU A 67 4.49 -4.70 -6.26
N SER A 68 3.84 -4.02 -5.32
CA SER A 68 2.59 -4.47 -4.73
C SER A 68 1.46 -4.62 -5.75
N ALA A 69 1.38 -3.76 -6.76
CA ALA A 69 0.35 -3.84 -7.80
C ALA A 69 0.47 -5.15 -8.59
N TYR A 70 1.71 -5.55 -8.92
CA TYR A 70 1.99 -6.83 -9.54
C TYR A 70 1.66 -7.99 -8.60
N VAL A 71 2.03 -7.90 -7.32
CA VAL A 71 1.72 -8.93 -6.32
C VAL A 71 0.21 -9.10 -6.13
N PHE A 72 -0.56 -8.02 -6.07
CA PHE A 72 -2.03 -8.07 -5.99
C PHE A 72 -2.66 -8.62 -7.26
N TRP A 73 -2.09 -8.35 -8.43
CA TRP A 73 -2.52 -8.96 -9.69
C TRP A 73 -2.32 -10.48 -9.68
N GLN A 74 -1.16 -10.95 -9.19
CA GLN A 74 -0.86 -12.38 -9.10
C GLN A 74 -1.71 -13.08 -8.04
N GLY A 75 -2.00 -12.41 -6.93
CA GLY A 75 -2.71 -12.98 -5.80
C GLY A 75 -1.85 -13.98 -5.00
N GLY A 76 -2.52 -14.87 -4.25
CA GLY A 76 -1.84 -15.92 -3.49
C GLY A 76 -1.26 -15.45 -2.14
N PRO A 77 -0.37 -16.24 -1.51
CA PRO A 77 0.14 -15.95 -0.16
C PRO A 77 0.89 -14.61 -0.07
N ALA A 78 1.68 -14.26 -1.09
CA ALA A 78 2.40 -12.98 -1.14
C ALA A 78 1.45 -11.78 -1.09
N ALA A 79 0.34 -11.83 -1.84
CA ALA A 79 -0.68 -10.78 -1.81
C ALA A 79 -1.27 -10.60 -0.41
N ARG A 80 -1.47 -11.68 0.36
CA ARG A 80 -1.94 -11.58 1.75
C ARG A 80 -0.95 -10.82 2.64
N TYR A 81 0.34 -11.09 2.53
CA TYR A 81 1.36 -10.37 3.32
C TYR A 81 1.45 -8.89 2.92
N PHE A 82 1.45 -8.60 1.63
CA PHE A 82 1.43 -7.22 1.13
C PHE A 82 0.16 -6.48 1.55
N SER A 83 -0.97 -7.17 1.61
CA SER A 83 -2.23 -6.58 2.10
C SER A 83 -2.10 -6.15 3.56
N TRP A 84 -1.50 -6.97 4.41
CA TRP A 84 -1.26 -6.60 5.80
C TRP A 84 -0.29 -5.43 5.93
N LEU A 85 0.76 -5.38 5.10
CA LEU A 85 1.66 -4.21 5.07
C LEU A 85 0.92 -2.93 4.66
N TYR A 86 0.00 -3.01 3.70
CA TYR A 86 -0.89 -1.90 3.33
C TYR A 86 -1.78 -1.46 4.50
N LEU A 87 -2.44 -2.41 5.18
CA LEU A 87 -3.30 -2.10 6.33
C LEU A 87 -2.52 -1.49 7.50
N LEU A 88 -1.33 -2.03 7.80
CA LEU A 88 -0.43 -1.48 8.83
C LEU A 88 0.07 -0.09 8.43
N GLY A 89 0.46 0.12 7.18
CA GLY A 89 0.84 1.44 6.67
C GLY A 89 -0.29 2.46 6.80
N GLY A 90 -1.52 2.11 6.40
CA GLY A 90 -2.68 2.99 6.56
C GLY A 90 -2.98 3.30 8.03
N ALA A 91 -2.89 2.31 8.92
CA ALA A 91 -3.06 2.52 10.36
C ALA A 91 -1.98 3.44 10.95
N LEU A 92 -0.72 3.30 10.50
CA LEU A 92 0.38 4.19 10.90
C LEU A 92 0.13 5.63 10.44
N PHE A 93 -0.33 5.84 9.21
CA PHE A 93 -0.69 7.17 8.73
C PHE A 93 -1.80 7.81 9.57
N ILE A 94 -2.83 7.06 9.93
CA ILE A 94 -3.89 7.54 10.84
C ILE A 94 -3.32 7.89 12.21
N ALA A 95 -2.50 7.01 12.80
CA ALA A 95 -1.94 7.22 14.13
C ALA A 95 -1.03 8.47 14.17
N ILE A 96 -0.14 8.62 13.18
CA ILE A 96 0.77 9.76 13.06
C ILE A 96 0.00 11.05 12.82
N ALA A 97 -0.97 11.04 11.90
CA ALA A 97 -1.85 12.18 11.61
C ALA A 97 -2.56 12.70 12.86
N LEU A 98 -3.21 11.78 13.61
CA LEU A 98 -3.91 12.12 14.84
C LEU A 98 -2.96 12.60 15.94
N HIS A 99 -1.76 12.04 16.01
CA HIS A 99 -0.76 12.43 17.01
C HIS A 99 -0.18 13.83 16.76
N LEU A 100 0.11 14.18 15.51
CA LEU A 100 0.77 15.44 15.17
C LEU A 100 -0.22 16.61 15.01
N GLU A 101 -1.37 16.39 14.38
CA GLU A 101 -2.33 17.45 14.00
C GLU A 101 -3.78 17.13 14.37
N GLY A 102 -4.03 16.08 15.16
CA GLY A 102 -5.38 15.67 15.54
C GLY A 102 -6.24 15.28 14.32
N ALA A 103 -7.54 15.58 14.38
CA ALA A 103 -8.46 15.23 13.29
C ALA A 103 -8.12 15.92 11.95
N TYR A 104 -7.56 17.14 12.00
CA TYR A 104 -7.13 17.86 10.79
C TYR A 104 -5.99 17.12 10.07
N GLY A 105 -5.09 16.47 10.82
CA GLY A 105 -4.00 15.67 10.27
C GLY A 105 -4.47 14.55 9.34
N LEU A 106 -5.70 14.03 9.50
CA LEU A 106 -6.24 13.00 8.59
C LEU A 106 -6.48 13.53 7.18
N ILE A 107 -6.67 14.84 7.04
CA ILE A 107 -6.78 15.56 5.77
C ILE A 107 -5.38 15.91 5.27
N THR A 108 -4.46 16.33 6.16
CA THR A 108 -3.08 16.67 5.82
C THR A 108 -2.26 15.46 5.34
N LEU A 109 -2.49 14.27 5.91
CA LEU A 109 -1.77 13.03 5.59
C LEU A 109 -2.71 11.95 5.03
N PRO A 110 -3.32 12.15 3.84
CA PRO A 110 -4.44 11.34 3.36
C PRO A 110 -4.04 9.98 2.75
N GLN A 111 -2.78 9.55 2.87
CA GLN A 111 -2.29 8.31 2.25
C GLN A 111 -3.07 7.06 2.73
N TRP A 112 -3.61 7.10 3.95
CA TRP A 112 -4.44 6.02 4.51
C TRP A 112 -5.68 5.72 3.66
N VAL A 113 -6.21 6.72 2.94
CA VAL A 113 -7.40 6.59 2.07
C VAL A 113 -7.14 5.65 0.90
N LEU A 114 -5.90 5.51 0.44
CA LEU A 114 -5.53 4.56 -0.61
C LEU A 114 -5.03 3.23 -0.03
N LEU A 115 -4.24 3.29 1.04
CA LEU A 115 -3.62 2.10 1.63
C LEU A 115 -4.64 1.13 2.25
N LEU A 116 -5.59 1.65 3.05
CA LEU A 116 -6.56 0.78 3.71
C LEU A 116 -7.48 0.07 2.72
N PRO A 117 -8.10 0.75 1.74
CA PRO A 117 -8.98 0.08 0.79
C PRO A 117 -8.24 -0.86 -0.16
N ALA A 118 -7.00 -0.54 -0.57
CA ALA A 118 -6.19 -1.45 -1.39
C ALA A 118 -5.86 -2.75 -0.63
N GLY A 119 -5.37 -2.64 0.61
CA GLY A 119 -5.07 -3.80 1.45
C GLY A 119 -6.32 -4.62 1.78
N GLY A 120 -7.43 -3.97 2.11
CA GLY A 120 -8.71 -4.63 2.37
C GLY A 120 -9.23 -5.38 1.14
N ALA A 121 -9.20 -4.74 -0.03
CA ALA A 121 -9.64 -5.36 -1.29
C ALA A 121 -8.76 -6.55 -1.70
N ALA A 122 -7.45 -6.46 -1.50
CA ALA A 122 -6.52 -7.55 -1.77
C ALA A 122 -6.74 -8.75 -0.83
N LEU A 123 -7.06 -8.53 0.45
CA LEU A 123 -7.47 -9.61 1.36
C LEU A 123 -8.78 -10.28 0.92
N MET A 124 -9.78 -9.49 0.53
CA MET A 124 -11.08 -10.00 0.07
C MET A 124 -10.98 -10.80 -1.24
N ALA A 125 -10.02 -10.46 -2.11
CA ALA A 125 -9.80 -11.19 -3.36
C ALA A 125 -9.39 -12.65 -3.13
N GLY A 126 -8.75 -12.98 -2.00
CA GLY A 126 -8.33 -14.34 -1.68
C GLY A 126 -7.25 -14.92 -2.62
N PRO A 127 -6.77 -16.14 -2.34
CA PRO A 127 -5.71 -16.77 -3.11
C PRO A 127 -6.17 -17.14 -4.53
N ARG A 128 -5.27 -17.02 -5.52
CA ARG A 128 -5.49 -17.68 -6.82
C ARG A 128 -5.44 -19.19 -6.60
N LEU A 129 -6.48 -19.90 -7.03
CA LEU A 129 -6.36 -21.34 -7.20
C LEU A 129 -5.33 -21.60 -8.31
N PRO A 130 -4.44 -22.59 -8.16
CA PRO A 130 -3.60 -23.00 -9.27
C PRO A 130 -4.51 -23.43 -10.42
N LEU A 131 -4.26 -22.90 -11.62
CA LEU A 131 -4.86 -23.45 -12.83
C LEU A 131 -4.43 -24.91 -12.87
N LYS A 132 -5.39 -25.85 -12.89
CA LYS A 132 -5.06 -27.24 -13.17
C LYS A 132 -4.38 -27.27 -14.54
N PRO A 133 -3.24 -27.97 -14.67
CA PRO A 133 -2.61 -28.18 -15.98
C PRO A 133 -3.56 -28.93 -16.92
#